data_AF-A0A953T6Y9-F1
#
_entry.id   AF-A0A953T6Y9-F1
#
_cell.length_a   1.000
_cell.length_b   1.000
_cell.length_c   1.000
_cell.angle_alpha   90.00
_cell.angle_beta   90.00
_cell.angle_gamma   90.00
#
_symmetry.space_group_name_H-M   'P 1'
#
loop_
_entity.id
_entity.type
_entity.pdbx_description
1 polymer ?
#
loop_
_entity_poly.entity_id
_entity_poly.type
_entity_poly.pdbx_seq_one_letter_code
_entity_poly.pdbx_strand_id
1 'polypeptide(L)'
;MKNKIPAPAELIDSRYAFWRLVVSLCAMLMGSSCMFAVAVVLPEVQAEFGVSRSEASLPYTLMMIGFGVGGVFMGRIVDRWGVTVSLLIGSAGILIGFVWAGLSQSIFAFAIAHGLFLGLLGTSATFAPLVADTSLW
;
A
#
# COMPACT_ATOMS: atom_id res chain seq x y z
N MET A 1 -7.63 -7.49 -24.92
CA MET A 1 -7.02 -6.15 -25.03
C MET A 1 -8.12 -5.17 -25.41
N LYS A 2 -8.57 -4.30 -24.49
CA LYS A 2 -9.48 -3.19 -24.83
C LYS A 2 -8.62 -2.10 -25.47
N ASN A 3 -9.01 -1.62 -26.66
CA ASN A 3 -8.40 -0.47 -27.33
C ASN A 3 -8.46 0.74 -26.40
N LYS A 4 -7.34 1.08 -25.74
CA LYS A 4 -7.17 2.37 -25.05
C LYS A 4 -6.89 3.40 -26.14
N ILE A 5 -7.92 4.15 -26.53
CA ILE A 5 -7.73 5.34 -27.34
C ILE A 5 -6.80 6.26 -26.53
N PRO A 6 -5.66 6.71 -27.07
CA PRO A 6 -4.77 7.61 -26.36
C PRO A 6 -5.52 8.89 -25.99
N ALA A 7 -5.25 9.43 -24.80
CA ALA A 7 -5.85 10.68 -24.36
C ALA A 7 -5.51 11.79 -25.38
N PRO A 8 -6.46 12.69 -25.72
CA PRO A 8 -6.18 13.80 -26.63
C PRO A 8 -5.01 14.64 -26.08
N ALA A 9 -4.10 15.06 -26.97
CA ALA A 9 -2.82 15.69 -26.60
C ALA A 9 -2.97 16.94 -25.71
N GLU A 10 -4.11 17.62 -25.79
CA GLU A 10 -4.41 18.79 -24.96
C GLU A 10 -4.63 18.45 -23.48
N LEU A 11 -4.93 17.20 -23.14
CA LEU A 11 -5.16 16.75 -21.76
C LEU A 11 -3.87 16.33 -21.03
N ILE A 12 -2.82 15.94 -21.78
CA ILE A 12 -1.55 15.42 -21.26
C ILE A 12 -0.85 16.46 -20.38
N ASP A 13 -0.71 17.69 -20.90
CA ASP A 13 -0.03 18.80 -20.20
C ASP A 13 -1.03 19.84 -19.67
N SER A 14 -2.16 19.36 -19.13
CA SER A 14 -3.26 20.20 -18.67
C SER A 14 -3.29 20.38 -17.14
N ARG A 15 -4.00 21.43 -16.69
CA ARG A 15 -4.33 21.60 -15.25
C ARG A 15 -5.00 20.38 -14.64
N TYR A 16 -5.76 19.63 -15.44
CA TYR A 16 -6.43 18.41 -14.99
C TYR A 16 -5.43 17.27 -14.74
N ALA A 17 -4.46 17.06 -15.64
CA ALA A 17 -3.40 16.08 -15.46
C ALA A 17 -2.53 16.42 -14.23
N PHE A 18 -2.20 17.70 -14.03
CA PHE A 18 -1.47 18.15 -12.83
C PHE A 18 -2.21 17.79 -11.54
N TRP A 19 -3.51 18.09 -11.43
CA TRP A 19 -4.27 17.77 -10.23
C TRP A 19 -4.39 16.27 -9.97
N ARG A 20 -4.55 15.46 -11.03
CA ARG A 20 -4.52 14.00 -10.88
C ARG A 20 -3.18 13.49 -10.40
N LEU A 21 -2.08 14.01 -10.95
CA LEU A 21 -0.74 13.69 -10.49
C LEU A 21 -0.57 14.01 -9.00
N VAL A 22 -1.00 15.20 -8.56
CA VAL A 22 -0.94 15.60 -7.14
C VAL A 22 -1.75 14.66 -6.26
N VAL A 23 -2.98 14.31 -6.64
CA VAL A 23 -3.82 13.37 -5.88
C VAL A 23 -3.18 11.99 -5.81
N SER A 24 -2.67 11.48 -6.94
CA SER A 24 -1.95 10.21 -7.00
C SER A 24 -0.70 10.24 -6.12
N LEU A 25 0.08 11.32 -6.16
CA LEU A 25 1.27 11.48 -5.33
C LEU A 25 0.92 11.48 -3.84
N CYS A 26 -0.12 12.21 -3.41
CA CYS A 26 -0.57 12.21 -2.03
C CYS A 26 -1.04 10.82 -1.57
N ALA A 27 -1.80 10.12 -2.42
CA ALA A 27 -2.26 8.76 -2.13
C ALA A 27 -1.10 7.75 -2.06
N MET A 28 -0.12 7.85 -2.96
CA MET A 28 1.11 7.06 -2.89
C MET A 28 1.90 7.34 -1.63
N LEU A 29 2.08 8.62 -1.26
CA LEU A 29 2.81 9.02 -0.06
C LEU A 29 2.18 8.42 1.20
N MET A 30 0.86 8.57 1.35
CA MET A 30 0.14 8.01 2.49
C MET A 30 0.20 6.49 2.51
N GLY A 31 -0.03 5.83 1.37
CA GLY A 31 -0.03 4.36 1.29
C GLY A 31 1.34 3.70 1.41
N SER A 32 2.42 4.38 0.99
CA SER A 32 3.79 3.88 1.14
C SER A 32 4.41 4.22 2.51
N SER A 33 3.84 5.17 3.26
CA SER A 33 4.36 5.55 4.57
C SER A 33 4.38 4.41 5.59
N CYS A 34 3.43 3.47 5.52
CA CYS A 34 3.35 2.35 6.45
C CYS A 34 4.54 1.39 6.33
N MET A 35 5.23 1.35 5.17
CA MET A 35 6.46 0.57 5.03
C MET A 35 7.56 1.05 5.99
N PHE A 36 7.62 2.37 6.22
CA PHE A 36 8.64 2.99 7.07
C PHE A 36 8.24 3.03 8.54
N ALA A 37 6.94 2.94 8.85
CA ALA A 37 6.44 2.95 10.21
C ALA A 37 7.06 1.83 11.07
N VAL A 38 7.24 0.62 10.52
CA VAL A 38 7.81 -0.54 11.24
C VAL A 38 9.23 -0.27 11.74
N ALA A 39 10.04 0.42 10.93
CA ALA A 39 11.41 0.73 11.31
C ALA A 39 11.48 1.71 12.48
N VAL A 40 10.53 2.65 12.56
CA VAL A 40 10.44 3.65 13.62
C VAL A 40 9.96 3.01 14.94
N VAL A 41 8.98 2.11 14.87
CA VAL A 41 8.41 1.47 16.08
C VAL A 41 9.19 0.24 16.55
N LEU A 42 10.20 -0.20 15.81
CA LEU A 42 11.01 -1.38 16.16
C LEU A 42 11.49 -1.41 17.63
N PRO A 43 12.13 -0.36 18.20
CA PRO A 43 12.57 -0.39 19.60
C PRO A 43 11.40 -0.50 20.59
N GLU A 44 10.27 0.17 20.30
CA GLU A 44 9.07 0.10 21.14
C GLU A 44 8.45 -1.29 21.10
N VAL A 45 8.36 -1.92 19.92
CA VAL A 45 7.87 -3.30 19.75
C VAL A 45 8.75 -4.29 20.50
N GLN A 46 10.08 -4.11 20.49
CA GLN A 46 10.98 -4.95 21.27
C GLN A 46 10.75 -4.81 22.78
N ALA A 47 10.52 -3.59 23.27
CA ALA A 47 10.26 -3.31 24.68
C ALA A 47 8.87 -3.82 25.13
N GLU A 48 7.84 -3.60 24.31
CA GLU A 48 6.45 -3.95 24.61
C GLU A 48 6.23 -5.47 24.64
N PHE A 49 6.74 -6.19 23.63
CA PHE A 49 6.56 -7.64 23.55
C PHE A 49 7.70 -8.44 24.20
N GLY A 50 8.76 -7.77 24.67
CA GLY A 50 9.93 -8.43 25.29
C GLY A 50 10.68 -9.36 24.34
N VAL A 51 10.64 -9.08 23.03
CA VAL A 51 11.13 -9.96 21.97
C VAL A 51 12.54 -9.61 21.50
N SER A 52 13.21 -10.60 20.89
CA SER A 52 14.48 -10.38 20.21
C SER A 52 14.33 -9.47 18.98
N ARG A 53 15.43 -8.85 18.55
CA ARG A 53 15.44 -7.99 17.34
C ARG A 53 15.04 -8.76 16.07
N SER A 54 15.38 -10.04 15.99
CA SER A 54 14.96 -10.92 14.90
C SER A 54 13.45 -11.06 14.82
N GLU A 55 12.79 -11.29 15.96
CA GLU A 55 11.33 -11.43 16.02
C GLU A 55 10.63 -10.11 15.71
N ALA A 56 11.14 -8.99 16.24
CA ALA A 56 10.62 -7.66 15.93
C ALA A 56 10.78 -7.27 14.44
N SER A 57 11.66 -7.95 13.69
CA SER A 57 11.83 -7.75 12.24
C SER A 57 10.91 -8.62 11.37
N LEU A 58 10.26 -9.64 11.94
CA LEU A 58 9.31 -10.50 11.22
C LEU A 58 8.13 -9.74 10.60
N PRO A 59 7.50 -8.76 11.28
CA PRO A 59 6.42 -7.96 10.69
C PRO A 59 6.84 -7.27 9.39
N TYR A 60 8.05 -6.70 9.36
CA TYR A 60 8.58 -6.05 8.15
C TYR A 60 8.80 -7.06 7.02
N THR A 61 9.37 -8.23 7.35
CA THR A 61 9.58 -9.31 6.37
C THR A 61 8.26 -9.77 5.76
N LEU A 62 7.24 -10.03 6.60
CA LEU A 62 5.92 -10.43 6.12
C LEU A 62 5.26 -9.33 5.30
N MET A 63 5.43 -8.06 5.68
CA MET A 63 4.94 -6.93 4.91
C MET A 63 5.58 -6.87 3.52
N MET A 64 6.88 -7.12 3.38
CA MET A 64 7.55 -7.16 2.06
C MET A 64 7.04 -8.31 1.19
N ILE A 65 6.85 -9.49 1.78
CA ILE A 65 6.28 -10.65 1.08
C ILE A 65 4.83 -10.33 0.64
N GLY A 66 4.04 -9.79 1.56
CA GLY A 66 2.68 -9.35 1.30
C GLY A 66 2.62 -8.31 0.19
N PHE A 67 3.48 -7.30 0.23
CA PHE A 67 3.59 -6.27 -0.80
C PHE A 67 3.90 -6.87 -2.18
N GLY A 68 4.88 -7.78 -2.27
CA GLY A 68 5.23 -8.44 -3.53
C GLY A 68 4.08 -9.27 -4.12
N VAL A 69 3.43 -10.09 -3.29
CA VAL A 69 2.28 -10.91 -3.70
C VAL A 69 1.06 -10.03 -4.03
N GLY A 70 0.80 -9.05 -3.18
CA GLY A 70 -0.30 -8.08 -3.30
C GLY A 70 -0.18 -7.25 -4.57
N GLY A 71 1.02 -6.89 -5.02
CA GLY A 71 1.22 -6.13 -6.24
C GLY A 71 0.66 -6.86 -7.48
N VAL A 72 0.88 -8.18 -7.57
CA VAL A 72 0.33 -9.00 -8.67
C VAL A 72 -1.19 -9.07 -8.59
N PHE A 73 -1.73 -9.25 -7.39
CA PHE A 73 -3.18 -9.35 -7.17
C PHE A 73 -3.89 -8.02 -7.44
N MET A 74 -3.36 -6.92 -6.94
CA MET A 74 -3.89 -5.58 -7.14
C MET A 74 -3.77 -5.13 -8.59
N GLY A 75 -2.69 -5.48 -9.29
CA GLY A 75 -2.58 -5.25 -10.73
C GLY A 75 -3.74 -5.88 -11.51
N ARG A 76 -4.10 -7.13 -11.17
CA ARG A 76 -5.26 -7.81 -11.78
C ARG A 76 -6.60 -7.15 -11.42
N ILE A 77 -6.75 -6.66 -10.19
CA ILE A 77 -7.95 -5.93 -9.78
C ILE A 77 -8.09 -4.64 -10.58
N VAL A 78 -7.01 -3.89 -10.77
CA VAL A 78 -7.00 -2.66 -11.56
C VAL A 78 -7.37 -2.94 -13.00
N ASP A 79 -6.80 -3.99 -13.60
CA ASP A 79 -7.11 -4.37 -14.98
C ASP A 79 -8.59 -4.71 -15.18
N ARG A 80 -9.26 -5.24 -14.15
CA ARG A 80 -10.65 -5.70 -14.23
C ARG A 80 -11.67 -4.65 -13.79
N TRP A 81 -11.39 -3.94 -12.70
CA TRP A 81 -12.33 -3.05 -11.99
C TRP A 81 -11.85 -1.61 -11.86
N GLY A 82 -10.64 -1.30 -12.33
CA GLY A 82 -10.07 0.04 -12.34
C GLY A 82 -9.32 0.43 -11.06
N VAL A 83 -8.62 1.56 -11.13
CA VAL A 83 -7.75 2.07 -10.06
C VAL A 83 -8.52 2.41 -8.77
N THR A 84 -9.73 2.95 -8.89
CA THR A 84 -10.54 3.38 -7.74
C THR A 84 -10.87 2.23 -6.78
N VAL A 85 -11.20 1.05 -7.31
CA VAL A 85 -11.51 -0.13 -6.48
C VAL A 85 -10.27 -0.61 -5.73
N SER A 86 -9.11 -0.62 -6.40
CA SER A 86 -7.85 -0.96 -5.75
C SER A 86 -7.53 0.01 -4.62
N LEU A 87 -7.66 1.33 -4.85
CA LEU A 87 -7.43 2.35 -3.82
C LEU A 87 -8.37 2.23 -2.61
N LEU A 88 -9.64 1.90 -2.82
CA LEU A 88 -10.58 1.67 -1.72
C LEU A 88 -10.19 0.46 -0.88
N ILE A 89 -9.80 -0.65 -1.52
CA ILE A 89 -9.31 -1.84 -0.82
C ILE A 89 -8.02 -1.52 -0.05
N GLY A 90 -7.10 -0.79 -0.66
CA GLY A 90 -5.85 -0.37 -0.02
C GLY A 90 -6.08 0.54 1.17
N SER A 91 -6.95 1.53 1.04
CA SER A 91 -7.29 2.46 2.13
C SER A 91 -7.93 1.73 3.31
N ALA A 92 -8.88 0.82 3.02
CA ALA A 92 -9.50 -0.01 4.06
C ALA A 92 -8.48 -0.96 4.70
N GLY A 93 -7.60 -1.58 3.90
CA GLY A 93 -6.52 -2.43 4.39
C GLY A 93 -5.56 -1.69 5.32
N ILE A 94 -5.14 -0.48 4.96
CA ILE A 94 -4.27 0.35 5.78
C ILE A 94 -4.94 0.69 7.11
N LEU A 95 -6.21 1.15 7.07
CA LEU A 95 -6.95 1.50 8.28
C LEU A 95 -7.09 0.30 9.23
N ILE A 96 -7.56 -0.84 8.70
CA ILE A 96 -7.75 -2.07 9.48
C ILE A 96 -6.41 -2.55 10.03
N GLY A 97 -5.36 -2.52 9.21
CA GLY A 97 -4.01 -2.97 9.58
C GLY A 97 -3.43 -2.17 10.73
N PHE A 98 -3.53 -0.83 10.70
CA PHE A 98 -3.03 0.02 11.78
C PHE A 98 -3.87 -0.11 13.06
N VAL A 99 -5.20 -0.13 12.95
CA VAL A 99 -6.07 -0.31 14.12
C VAL A 99 -5.79 -1.66 14.80
N TRP A 100 -5.66 -2.73 14.02
CA TRP A 100 -5.36 -4.05 14.58
C TRP A 100 -3.94 -4.08 15.16
N ALA A 101 -2.94 -3.52 14.46
CA ALA A 101 -1.57 -3.46 14.98
C ALA A 101 -1.51 -2.76 16.35
N GLY A 102 -2.22 -1.64 16.52
CA GLY A 102 -2.25 -0.91 17.80
C GLY A 102 -3.04 -1.60 18.92
N LEU A 103 -3.92 -2.56 18.60
CA LEU A 103 -4.65 -3.36 19.58
C LEU A 103 -4.00 -4.72 19.85
N SER A 104 -2.93 -5.05 19.14
CA SER A 104 -2.32 -6.37 19.19
C SER A 104 -1.52 -6.58 20.46
N GLN A 105 -1.82 -7.64 21.21
CA GLN A 105 -1.01 -8.07 22.36
C GLN A 105 -0.06 -9.23 22.04
N SER A 106 0.11 -9.56 20.76
CA SER A 106 1.00 -10.64 20.31
C SER A 106 1.80 -10.19 19.10
N ILE A 107 3.10 -10.53 19.09
CA ILE A 107 3.99 -10.29 17.95
C ILE A 107 3.49 -10.98 16.67
N PHE A 108 2.85 -12.14 16.77
CA PHE A 108 2.31 -12.87 15.62
C PHE A 108 1.09 -12.15 15.01
N ALA A 109 0.16 -11.71 15.85
CA ALA A 109 -0.99 -10.93 15.38
C ALA A 109 -0.56 -9.59 14.77
N PHE A 110 0.44 -8.94 15.38
CA PHE A 110 1.07 -7.74 14.85
C PHE A 110 1.73 -7.99 13.49
N ALA A 111 2.45 -9.11 13.34
CA ALA A 111 3.10 -9.49 12.08
C ALA A 111 2.08 -9.81 10.98
N ILE A 112 0.96 -10.45 11.30
CA ILE A 112 -0.14 -10.71 10.35
C ILE A 112 -0.80 -9.40 9.92
N ALA A 113 -1.04 -8.47 10.85
CA ALA A 113 -1.58 -7.14 10.54
C ALA A 113 -0.69 -6.41 9.51
N HIS A 114 0.63 -6.47 9.69
CA HIS A 114 1.60 -5.88 8.77
C HIS A 114 1.68 -6.61 7.42
N GLY A 115 1.74 -7.95 7.44
CA GLY A 115 1.85 -8.76 6.23
C GLY A 115 0.62 -8.66 5.33
N LEU A 116 -0.55 -8.95 5.89
CA LEU A 116 -1.79 -9.10 5.13
C LEU A 116 -2.45 -7.75 4.85
N PHE A 117 -2.63 -6.92 5.87
CA PHE A 117 -3.42 -5.69 5.72
C PHE A 117 -2.56 -4.54 5.21
N LEU A 118 -1.41 -4.28 5.83
CA LEU A 118 -0.55 -3.17 5.41
C LEU A 118 0.23 -3.49 4.12
N GLY A 119 0.82 -4.68 4.01
CA GLY A 119 1.59 -5.10 2.85
C GLY A 119 0.72 -5.53 1.67
N LEU A 120 -0.02 -6.63 1.83
CA LEU A 120 -0.75 -7.27 0.73
C LEU A 120 -1.94 -6.45 0.24
N LEU A 121 -2.72 -5.83 1.13
CA LEU A 121 -3.85 -5.01 0.74
C LEU A 121 -3.49 -3.52 0.62
N GLY A 122 -2.71 -2.98 1.54
CA GLY A 122 -2.43 -1.55 1.66
C GLY A 122 -1.46 -0.99 0.62
N THR A 123 -0.16 -1.08 0.90
CA THR A 123 0.90 -0.46 0.08
C THR A 123 0.89 -0.96 -1.38
N SER A 124 0.54 -2.23 -1.60
CA SER A 124 0.48 -2.81 -2.94
C SER A 124 -0.57 -2.14 -3.84
N ALA A 125 -1.69 -1.70 -3.25
CA ALA A 125 -2.82 -1.08 -3.93
C ALA A 125 -2.61 0.41 -4.20
N THR A 126 -1.73 1.07 -3.45
CA THR A 126 -1.42 2.49 -3.67
C THR A 126 -0.23 2.67 -4.60
N PHE A 127 0.74 1.75 -4.63
CA PHE A 127 1.96 1.96 -5.41
C PHE A 127 1.78 1.61 -6.91
N ALA A 128 1.60 0.33 -7.23
CA ALA A 128 1.55 -0.13 -8.63
C ALA A 128 0.38 0.47 -9.44
N PRO A 129 -0.85 0.59 -8.89
CA PRO A 129 -1.98 1.14 -9.62
C PRO A 129 -1.83 2.62 -9.97
N LEU A 130 -1.30 3.43 -9.05
CA LEU A 130 -1.14 4.87 -9.26
C LEU A 130 -0.01 5.17 -10.25
N VAL A 131 1.11 4.43 -10.18
CA VAL A 131 2.19 4.54 -11.18
C VAL A 131 1.64 4.23 -12.57
N ALA A 132 0.90 3.13 -12.72
CA ALA A 132 0.30 2.76 -14.00
C ALA A 132 -0.73 3.79 -14.50
N ASP A 133 -1.54 4.38 -13.61
CA ASP A 133 -2.51 5.42 -13.98
C ASP A 133 -1.81 6.70 -14.45
N THR A 134 -0.80 7.18 -13.72
CA THR A 134 -0.03 8.39 -14.12
C THR A 134 0.75 8.20 -15.43
N SER A 135 1.07 6.97 -15.83
CA SER A 135 1.79 6.69 -17.08
C SER A 135 0.94 6.87 -18.34
N LEU A 136 -0.39 7.02 -18.20
CA LEU A 136 -1.34 7.14 -19.31
C LEU A 136 -1.65 8.59 -19.70
N TRP A 137 -1.12 9.57 -18.95
CA TRP A 137 -1.44 10.98 -19.07
C TRP A 137 -0.17 11.81 -19.14
#